data_AF-K9W9U3-F1
#
_entry.id   AF-K9W9U3-F1
#
_cell.length_a   1.000
_cell.length_b   1.000
_cell.length_c   1.000
_cell.angle_alpha   90.00
_cell.angle_beta   90.00
_cell.angle_gamma   90.00
#
_symmetry.space_group_name_H-M   'P 1'
#
loop_
_entity.id
_entity.type
_entity.pdbx_description
1 polymer ?
#
loop_
_entity_poly.entity_id
_entity_poly.type
_entity_poly.pdbx_seq_one_letter_code
_entity_poly.pdbx_strand_id
1 'polypeptide(L)'
;MNHTEWLRLQTEGEKICSSLRQQNYRCLKQTRRLSWKIIAPLSLPLPTGEAEHSYLLTWLPSPVSDWSLIPNDTTPTREKLWKHLQSILNTIRGTQATDQHIEQPEDYSRPWAIVRLLPDAQRYTVARFYNRADAQDHLRFLKRFIPAAEFEVIFDVPADFDSKTSVE
;
A
#
# COMPACT_ATOMS: atom_id res chain seq x y z
N MET A 1 11.49 10.58 8.33
CA MET A 1 11.52 11.06 6.92
C MET A 1 12.18 12.42 6.89
N ASN A 2 13.20 12.62 6.05
CA ASN A 2 13.87 13.93 5.94
C ASN A 2 13.07 14.90 5.03
N HIS A 3 13.34 16.20 5.11
CA HIS A 3 12.59 17.22 4.38
C HIS A 3 12.72 17.07 2.85
N THR A 4 13.92 16.71 2.37
CA THR A 4 14.20 16.51 0.95
C THR A 4 13.40 15.35 0.35
N GLU A 5 13.35 14.20 1.04
CA GLU A 5 12.50 13.07 0.62
C GLU A 5 11.03 13.47 0.66
N TRP A 6 10.61 14.27 1.64
CA TRP A 6 9.23 14.73 1.70
C TRP A 6 8.84 15.58 0.49
N LEU A 7 9.71 16.51 0.06
CA LEU A 7 9.51 17.30 -1.15
C LEU A 7 9.53 16.45 -2.42
N ARG A 8 10.42 15.46 -2.49
CA ARG A 8 10.50 14.50 -3.60
C ARG A 8 9.20 13.72 -3.73
N LEU A 9 8.72 13.13 -2.64
CA LEU A 9 7.47 12.36 -2.63
C LEU A 9 6.25 13.25 -2.87
N GLN A 10 6.26 14.49 -2.38
CA GLN A 10 5.19 15.43 -2.72
C GLN A 10 5.13 15.65 -4.23
N THR A 11 6.28 15.88 -4.87
CA THR A 11 6.38 16.07 -6.32
C THR A 11 5.95 14.81 -7.07
N GLU A 12 6.33 13.63 -6.60
CA GLU A 12 5.91 12.35 -7.16
C GLU A 12 4.39 12.16 -7.07
N GLY A 13 3.79 12.40 -5.90
CA GLY A 13 2.34 12.33 -5.70
C GLY A 13 1.56 13.32 -6.58
N GLU A 14 2.10 14.53 -6.79
CA GLU A 14 1.52 15.51 -7.71
C GLU A 14 1.59 15.06 -9.18
N LYS A 15 2.69 14.41 -9.60
CA LYS A 15 2.82 13.80 -10.93
C LYS A 15 1.84 12.63 -11.12
N ILE A 16 1.67 11.78 -10.11
CA ILE A 16 0.67 10.69 -10.17
C ILE A 16 -0.72 11.30 -10.36
N CYS A 17 -1.06 12.32 -9.58
CA CYS A 17 -2.35 12.98 -9.69
C CYS A 17 -2.56 13.69 -11.03
N SER A 18 -1.51 14.27 -11.63
CA SER A 18 -1.64 14.91 -12.95
C SER A 18 -1.91 13.88 -14.04
N SER A 19 -1.23 12.74 -14.03
CA SER A 19 -1.49 11.62 -14.96
C SER A 19 -2.90 11.03 -14.76
N LEU A 20 -3.35 10.85 -13.52
CA LEU A 20 -4.69 10.35 -13.24
C LEU A 20 -5.79 11.31 -13.73
N ARG A 21 -5.59 12.63 -13.62
CA ARG A 21 -6.54 13.62 -14.15
C ARG A 21 -6.71 13.55 -15.67
N GLN A 22 -5.66 13.17 -16.42
CA GLN A 22 -5.76 12.93 -17.87
C GLN A 22 -6.69 11.76 -18.21
N GLN A 23 -6.85 10.82 -17.26
CA GLN A 23 -7.73 9.65 -17.37
C GLN A 23 -9.11 9.89 -16.72
N ASN A 24 -9.50 11.15 -16.54
CA ASN A 24 -10.77 11.59 -15.92
C ASN A 24 -10.93 11.26 -14.43
N TYR A 25 -9.87 10.90 -13.71
CA TYR A 25 -9.93 10.75 -12.25
C TYR A 25 -9.85 12.10 -11.54
N ARG A 26 -10.70 12.30 -10.53
CA ARG A 26 -10.67 13.53 -9.71
C ARG A 26 -9.77 13.31 -8.49
N CYS A 27 -8.69 14.07 -8.40
CA CYS A 27 -7.69 13.96 -7.33
C CYS A 27 -7.72 15.19 -6.41
N LEU A 28 -8.06 14.98 -5.13
CA LEU A 28 -8.11 15.99 -4.07
C LEU A 28 -6.94 15.79 -3.10
N LYS A 29 -6.04 16.76 -3.02
CA LYS A 29 -4.89 16.72 -2.10
C LYS A 29 -5.36 16.93 -0.66
N GLN A 30 -4.91 16.10 0.26
CA GLN A 30 -5.11 16.33 1.69
C GLN A 30 -4.05 17.30 2.21
N THR A 31 -4.46 18.24 3.06
CA THR A 31 -3.56 19.25 3.60
C THR A 31 -2.52 18.62 4.52
N ARG A 32 -1.25 19.04 4.37
CA ARG A 32 -0.11 18.63 5.20
C ARG A 32 0.16 17.11 5.28
N ARG A 33 -0.28 16.34 4.28
CA ARG A 33 -0.01 14.90 4.19
C ARG A 33 0.42 14.52 2.77
N LEU A 34 1.21 13.44 2.64
CA LEU A 34 1.48 12.78 1.36
C LEU A 34 0.30 11.87 1.00
N SER A 35 -0.90 12.46 0.95
CA SER A 35 -2.15 11.73 0.78
C SER A 35 -3.10 12.49 -0.13
N TRP A 36 -3.71 11.76 -1.07
CA TRP A 36 -4.66 12.30 -2.05
C TRP A 36 -5.89 11.41 -2.12
N LYS A 37 -7.07 12.02 -2.05
CA LYS A 37 -8.32 11.34 -2.33
C LYS A 37 -8.52 11.28 -3.84
N ILE A 38 -8.56 10.08 -4.40
CA ILE A 38 -8.83 9.79 -5.80
C ILE A 38 -10.29 9.35 -5.90
N ILE A 39 -11.04 9.99 -6.79
CA ILE A 39 -12.43 9.64 -7.07
C ILE A 39 -12.47 9.09 -8.50
N ALA A 40 -12.92 7.85 -8.65
CA ALA A 40 -13.04 7.20 -9.95
C ALA A 40 -14.18 7.83 -10.78
N PRO A 41 -13.99 8.03 -12.09
CA PRO A 41 -15.06 8.51 -12.96
C PRO A 41 -16.18 7.47 -13.04
N LEU A 42 -17.42 7.89 -12.73
CA LEU A 42 -18.60 7.03 -12.86
C LEU A 42 -18.74 6.56 -14.31
N SER A 43 -18.60 5.27 -14.54
CA SER A 43 -18.87 4.64 -15.83
C SER A 43 -20.36 4.25 -15.83
N LEU A 44 -21.23 5.18 -16.20
CA LEU A 44 -22.70 4.99 -16.34
C LEU A 44 -23.49 4.82 -15.02
N PRO A 45 -24.80 5.20 -15.01
CA PRO A 45 -25.61 5.19 -13.79
C PRO A 45 -25.99 3.75 -13.42
N LEU A 46 -25.48 3.27 -12.29
CA LEU A 46 -25.95 2.03 -11.68
C LEU A 46 -27.37 2.28 -11.13
N PRO A 47 -28.32 1.35 -11.32
CA PRO A 47 -29.73 1.53 -10.90
C PRO A 47 -29.93 1.56 -9.37
N THR A 48 -28.87 1.35 -8.62
CA THR A 48 -28.83 1.41 -7.16
C THR A 48 -27.81 2.48 -6.82
N GLY A 49 -28.20 3.51 -6.07
CA GLY A 49 -27.41 4.71 -5.77
C GLY A 49 -26.12 4.46 -4.98
N GLU A 50 -25.18 3.73 -5.55
CA GLU A 50 -23.89 3.43 -4.98
C GLU A 50 -22.89 4.53 -5.31
N ALA A 51 -22.30 5.03 -4.23
CA ALA A 51 -21.50 6.23 -4.15
C ALA A 51 -20.28 6.22 -5.09
N GLU A 52 -19.86 7.41 -5.50
CA GLU A 52 -18.54 7.66 -6.08
C GLU A 52 -17.46 6.81 -5.38
N HIS A 53 -16.82 5.89 -6.12
CA HIS A 53 -15.77 5.05 -5.56
C HIS A 53 -14.57 5.93 -5.21
N SER A 54 -14.38 6.17 -3.91
CA SER A 54 -13.36 7.08 -3.39
C SER A 54 -12.23 6.30 -2.75
N TYR A 55 -11.03 6.49 -3.27
CA TYR A 55 -9.80 5.86 -2.83
C TYR A 55 -8.86 6.92 -2.23
N LEU A 56 -7.98 6.49 -1.34
CA LEU A 56 -6.94 7.29 -0.73
C LEU A 56 -5.59 6.76 -1.22
N LEU A 57 -4.92 7.54 -2.05
CA LEU A 57 -3.52 7.35 -2.39
C LEU A 57 -2.67 7.93 -1.26
N THR A 58 -1.80 7.13 -0.66
CA THR A 58 -0.92 7.59 0.42
C THR A 58 0.45 6.96 0.29
N TRP A 59 1.49 7.69 0.67
CA TRP A 59 2.80 7.09 0.87
C TRP A 59 2.83 6.33 2.19
N LEU A 60 3.23 5.06 2.17
CA LEU A 60 3.50 4.30 3.37
C LEU A 60 5.02 4.31 3.63
N PRO A 61 5.46 4.76 4.83
CA PRO A 61 6.88 4.75 5.17
C PRO A 61 7.40 3.31 5.29
N SER A 62 8.70 3.18 5.54
CA SER A 62 9.34 1.89 5.81
C SER A 62 8.50 1.01 6.76
N PRO A 63 8.34 -0.29 6.44
CA PRO A 63 9.08 -1.02 5.39
C PRO A 63 8.44 -1.04 4.01
N VAL A 64 7.19 -0.58 3.83
CA VAL A 64 6.54 -0.55 2.50
C VAL A 64 7.32 0.35 1.54
N SER A 65 7.69 1.55 2.01
CA SER A 65 8.45 2.54 1.24
C SER A 65 7.89 2.78 -0.16
N ASP A 66 6.56 2.77 -0.29
CA ASP A 66 5.88 2.92 -1.57
C ASP A 66 4.49 3.58 -1.44
N TRP A 67 3.93 4.01 -2.56
CA TRP A 67 2.56 4.47 -2.69
C TRP A 67 1.59 3.31 -2.55
N SER A 68 0.52 3.53 -1.79
CA SER A 68 -0.53 2.56 -1.58
C SER A 68 -1.90 3.19 -1.76
N LEU A 69 -2.85 2.37 -2.22
CA LEU A 69 -4.24 2.75 -2.43
C LEU A 69 -5.14 2.10 -1.37
N ILE A 70 -5.98 2.90 -0.71
CA ILE A 70 -6.86 2.46 0.38
C ILE A 70 -8.30 2.91 0.07
N PRO A 71 -9.34 2.07 0.22
CA PRO A 71 -9.30 0.67 0.65
C PRO A 71 -8.63 -0.25 -0.38
N ASN A 72 -8.12 -1.39 0.11
CA ASN A 72 -7.53 -2.45 -0.70
C ASN A 72 -8.63 -3.50 -0.92
N ASP A 73 -9.66 -3.10 -1.68
CA ASP A 73 -10.79 -3.93 -2.04
C ASP A 73 -10.50 -4.76 -3.29
N THR A 74 -11.24 -5.84 -3.51
CA THR A 74 -11.14 -6.69 -4.71
C THR A 74 -12.02 -6.18 -5.87
N THR A 75 -12.45 -4.91 -5.81
CA THR A 75 -13.32 -4.36 -6.85
C THR A 75 -12.56 -4.20 -8.17
N PRO A 76 -13.21 -4.50 -9.32
CA PRO A 76 -12.57 -4.36 -10.64
C PRO A 76 -12.17 -2.91 -10.93
N THR A 77 -12.90 -1.93 -10.36
CA THR A 77 -12.57 -0.50 -10.42
C THR A 77 -11.21 -0.22 -9.80
N ARG A 78 -10.94 -0.80 -8.62
CA ARG A 78 -9.68 -0.63 -7.92
C ARG A 78 -8.54 -1.36 -8.60
N GLU A 79 -8.74 -2.59 -9.07
CA GLU A 79 -7.70 -3.31 -9.84
C GLU A 79 -7.28 -2.52 -11.08
N LYS A 80 -8.26 -1.98 -11.82
CA LYS A 80 -7.99 -1.12 -12.97
C LYS A 80 -7.19 0.11 -12.56
N LEU A 81 -7.63 0.83 -11.52
CA LEU A 81 -6.92 2.00 -11.01
C LEU A 81 -5.49 1.67 -10.56
N TRP A 82 -5.30 0.54 -9.88
CA TRP A 82 -3.99 0.09 -9.41
C TRP A 82 -3.03 -0.20 -10.57
N LYS A 83 -3.49 -0.90 -11.61
CA LYS A 83 -2.69 -1.14 -12.83
C LYS A 83 -2.27 0.16 -13.51
N HIS A 84 -3.16 1.14 -13.58
CA HIS A 84 -2.83 2.46 -14.13
C HIS A 84 -1.80 3.18 -13.25
N LEU A 85 -1.97 3.13 -11.93
CA LEU A 85 -1.06 3.73 -10.97
C LEU A 85 0.34 3.12 -11.08
N GLN A 86 0.46 1.80 -11.15
CA GLN A 86 1.73 1.10 -11.35
C GLN A 86 2.40 1.52 -12.65
N SER A 87 1.66 1.59 -13.76
CA SER A 87 2.19 2.07 -15.04
C SER A 87 2.75 3.51 -14.93
N ILE A 88 2.02 4.40 -14.23
CA ILE A 88 2.46 5.78 -13.98
C ILE A 88 3.72 5.81 -13.11
N LEU A 89 3.76 5.04 -12.01
CA LEU A 89 4.93 4.95 -11.13
C LEU A 89 6.17 4.45 -11.87
N ASN A 90 6.02 3.41 -12.69
CA ASN A 90 7.09 2.85 -13.51
C ASN A 90 7.65 3.91 -14.47
N THR A 91 6.76 4.76 -15.00
CA THR A 91 7.13 5.87 -15.90
C THR A 91 7.85 6.98 -15.14
N ILE A 92 7.35 7.39 -13.97
CA ILE A 92 7.93 8.49 -13.18
C ILE A 92 9.29 8.11 -12.58
N ARG A 93 9.43 6.86 -12.12
CA ARG A 93 10.67 6.34 -11.52
C ARG A 93 11.70 5.91 -12.56
N GLY A 94 11.32 5.81 -13.83
CA GLY A 94 12.19 5.46 -14.95
C GLY A 94 12.73 4.04 -14.85
N THR A 95 11.98 3.03 -15.35
CA THR A 95 12.49 1.66 -15.58
C THR A 95 13.30 1.05 -14.41
N GLN A 96 12.90 1.32 -13.17
CA GLN A 96 13.38 0.64 -11.96
C GLN A 96 12.25 0.50 -10.93
N ALA A 97 11.06 0.15 -11.38
CA ALA A 97 10.04 -0.42 -10.50
C ALA A 97 9.80 -1.82 -11.02
N THR A 98 10.49 -2.76 -10.39
CA THR A 98 10.25 -4.18 -10.52
C THR A 98 8.75 -4.43 -10.49
N ASP A 99 8.29 -5.15 -11.49
CA ASP A 99 7.04 -5.86 -11.53
C ASP A 99 7.03 -6.87 -10.37
N GLN A 100 6.87 -6.36 -9.16
CA GLN A 100 6.61 -7.14 -7.96
C GLN A 100 5.15 -6.92 -7.62
N HIS A 101 4.31 -7.63 -8.37
CA HIS A 101 3.22 -8.37 -7.75
C HIS A 101 3.70 -8.93 -6.41
N ILE A 102 2.88 -8.80 -5.38
CA ILE A 102 3.13 -9.08 -3.96
C ILE A 102 3.73 -10.48 -3.77
N GLU A 103 5.03 -10.59 -3.96
CA GLU A 103 5.94 -11.64 -3.56
C GLU A 103 7.28 -10.92 -3.41
N GLN A 104 7.38 -10.03 -2.41
CA GLN A 104 8.71 -9.74 -1.90
C GLN A 104 9.30 -11.11 -1.52
N PRO A 105 10.52 -11.47 -1.98
CA PRO A 105 11.17 -12.67 -1.48
C PRO A 105 11.14 -12.54 0.03
N GLU A 106 10.43 -13.45 0.69
CA GLU A 106 10.12 -13.32 2.10
C GLU A 106 11.45 -13.23 2.84
N ASP A 107 11.82 -12.01 3.24
CA ASP A 107 13.05 -11.79 4.01
C ASP A 107 12.76 -12.27 5.42
N TYR A 108 12.92 -13.59 5.59
CA TYR A 108 12.68 -14.31 6.83
C TYR A 108 13.67 -13.95 7.94
N SER A 109 14.67 -13.09 7.66
CA SER A 109 15.49 -12.48 8.70
C SER A 109 14.66 -11.60 9.66
N ARG A 110 13.45 -11.21 9.23
CA ARG A 110 12.51 -10.38 9.99
C ARG A 110 11.25 -11.19 10.28
N PRO A 111 11.19 -11.91 11.40
CA PRO A 111 10.13 -12.89 11.64
C PRO A 111 8.80 -12.26 12.06
N TRP A 112 8.79 -10.99 12.47
CA TRP A 112 7.56 -10.32 12.90
C TRP A 112 6.91 -9.59 11.72
N ALA A 113 5.78 -10.09 11.24
CA ALA A 113 5.04 -9.48 10.14
C ALA A 113 3.77 -8.78 10.63
N ILE A 114 3.47 -7.60 10.08
CA ILE A 114 2.14 -7.00 10.15
C ILE A 114 1.38 -7.46 8.92
N VAL A 115 0.26 -8.15 9.13
CA VAL A 115 -0.67 -8.52 8.07
C VAL A 115 -1.91 -7.66 8.15
N ARG A 116 -2.45 -7.30 6.99
CA ARG A 116 -3.77 -6.69 6.90
C ARG A 116 -4.78 -7.77 6.54
N LEU A 117 -5.87 -7.83 7.31
CA LEU A 117 -6.98 -8.72 7.03
C LEU A 117 -7.90 -8.06 5.99
N LEU A 118 -8.33 -8.86 5.03
CA LEU A 118 -9.29 -8.50 4.00
C LEU A 118 -10.55 -9.37 4.16
N PRO A 119 -11.68 -8.99 3.54
CA PRO A 119 -12.82 -9.89 3.40
C PRO A 119 -12.42 -11.25 2.78
N ASP A 120 -13.29 -12.24 2.95
CA ASP A 120 -13.11 -13.60 2.41
C ASP A 120 -11.88 -14.35 2.95
N ALA A 121 -11.50 -14.05 4.20
CA ALA A 121 -10.34 -14.65 4.88
C ALA A 121 -9.01 -14.45 4.13
N GLN A 122 -8.94 -13.44 3.26
CA GLN A 122 -7.70 -13.07 2.59
C GLN A 122 -6.84 -12.18 3.50
N ARG A 123 -5.52 -12.25 3.31
CA ARG A 123 -4.57 -11.41 4.01
C ARG A 123 -3.37 -11.11 3.12
N TYR A 124 -2.72 -9.99 3.35
CA TYR A 124 -1.41 -9.72 2.78
C TYR A 124 -0.47 -9.09 3.81
N THR A 125 0.82 -9.36 3.65
CA THR A 125 1.86 -8.80 4.50
C THR A 125 2.08 -7.34 4.13
N VAL A 126 1.86 -6.45 5.11
CA VAL A 126 2.13 -5.02 4.99
C VAL A 126 3.61 -4.74 5.21
N ALA A 127 4.22 -5.43 6.17
CA ALA A 127 5.52 -5.04 6.71
C ALA A 127 6.18 -6.16 7.53
N ARG A 128 7.52 -6.29 7.50
CA ARG A 128 8.28 -7.23 8.35
C ARG A 128 9.31 -6.51 9.24
N PHE A 129 9.48 -7.01 10.47
CA PHE A 129 10.32 -6.44 11.53
C PHE A 129 11.18 -7.51 12.21
N TYR A 130 12.33 -7.10 12.73
CA TYR A 130 13.21 -7.98 13.51
C TYR A 130 12.63 -8.32 14.88
N ASN A 131 11.96 -7.37 15.53
CA ASN A 131 11.39 -7.55 16.86
C ASN A 131 9.89 -7.18 16.87
N ARG A 132 9.18 -7.75 17.85
CA ARG A 132 7.74 -7.55 18.03
C ARG A 132 7.37 -6.12 18.40
N ALA A 133 8.22 -5.44 19.17
CA ALA A 133 7.94 -4.12 19.70
C ALA A 133 7.80 -3.09 18.56
N ASP A 134 8.75 -3.08 17.64
CA ASP A 134 8.73 -2.23 16.45
C ASP A 134 7.48 -2.50 15.58
N ALA A 135 7.12 -3.78 15.41
CA ALA A 135 5.91 -4.16 14.69
C ALA A 135 4.64 -3.63 15.38
N GLN A 136 4.57 -3.70 16.71
CA GLN A 136 3.43 -3.17 17.47
C GLN A 136 3.34 -1.65 17.43
N ASP A 137 4.47 -0.96 17.51
CA ASP A 137 4.48 0.51 17.42
C ASP A 137 4.07 0.98 16.02
N HIS A 138 4.52 0.28 14.98
CA HIS A 138 4.08 0.53 13.62
C HIS A 138 2.58 0.20 13.43
N LEU A 139 2.08 -0.87 14.06
CA LEU A 139 0.65 -1.20 14.07
C LEU A 139 -0.19 -0.07 14.67
N ARG A 140 0.25 0.56 15.77
CA ARG A 140 -0.46 1.71 16.37
C ARG A 140 -0.54 2.89 15.38
N PHE A 141 0.54 3.14 14.65
CA PHE A 141 0.56 4.16 13.60
C PHE A 141 -0.46 3.84 12.49
N LEU A 142 -0.48 2.60 12.01
CA LEU A 142 -1.43 2.15 10.99
C LEU A 142 -2.88 2.27 11.46
N LYS A 143 -3.20 1.85 12.68
CA LYS A 143 -4.55 1.98 13.26
C LYS A 143 -5.02 3.43 13.39
N ARG A 144 -4.10 4.37 13.64
CA ARG A 144 -4.44 5.80 13.67
C ARG A 144 -4.69 6.36 12.27
N PHE A 145 -4.01 5.82 11.26
CA PHE A 145 -4.09 6.33 9.89
C PHE A 145 -5.24 5.69 9.08
N ILE A 146 -5.53 4.42 9.34
CA ILE A 146 -6.54 3.61 8.66
C ILE A 146 -7.38 2.86 9.71
N PRO A 147 -8.19 3.57 10.50
CA PRO A 147 -8.91 2.96 11.63
C PRO A 147 -9.94 1.91 11.20
N ALA A 148 -10.40 1.96 9.94
CA ALA A 148 -11.36 1.01 9.39
C ALA A 148 -10.70 -0.30 8.88
N ALA A 149 -9.37 -0.41 8.87
CA ALA A 149 -8.68 -1.62 8.43
C ALA A 149 -8.29 -2.48 9.63
N GLU A 150 -8.43 -3.79 9.46
CA GLU A 150 -8.01 -4.78 10.44
C GLU A 150 -6.57 -5.21 10.17
N PHE A 151 -5.76 -5.21 11.22
CA PHE A 151 -4.35 -5.53 11.15
C PHE A 151 -3.96 -6.43 12.32
N GLU A 152 -3.08 -7.39 12.04
CA GLU A 152 -2.52 -8.30 13.03
C GLU A 152 -1.00 -8.33 12.93
N VAL A 153 -0.34 -8.58 14.06
CA VAL A 153 1.09 -8.86 14.12
C VAL A 153 1.25 -10.36 14.30
N ILE A 154 1.88 -11.02 13.34
CA ILE A 154 2.15 -12.46 13.36
C ILE A 154 3.66 -12.71 13.44
N PHE A 155 4.03 -13.82 14.06
CA PHE A 155 5.37 -14.38 13.94
C PHE A 155 5.33 -15.39 12.80
N ASP A 156 6.15 -15.16 11.79
CA ASP A 156 6.11 -15.84 10.51
C ASP A 156 7.53 -16.16 10.06
N VAL A 157 7.92 -17.43 10.17
CA VAL A 157 9.23 -17.95 9.77
C VAL A 157 8.94 -19.26 9.04
N PRO A 158 9.56 -19.55 7.90
CA PRO A 158 9.22 -20.72 7.14
C PRO A 158 9.86 -21.92 7.84
N ALA A 159 9.13 -23.03 7.86
CA ALA A 159 9.49 -24.22 8.62
C ALA A 159 10.89 -24.80 8.26
N ASP A 160 11.45 -24.45 7.10
CA ASP A 160 12.75 -24.95 6.64
C ASP A 160 13.98 -24.34 7.36
N PHE A 161 13.84 -23.27 8.14
CA PHE A 161 14.98 -22.73 8.91
C PHE A 161 15.36 -23.57 10.14
N ASP A 162 14.53 -24.52 10.56
CA ASP A 162 14.83 -25.41 11.69
C ASP A 162 15.74 -26.60 11.31
N SER A 163 15.97 -26.85 10.01
CA SER A 163 16.66 -28.07 9.56
C SER A 163 18.20 -27.99 9.51
N LYS A 164 18.83 -26.86 9.88
CA LYS A 164 20.29 -26.67 9.74
C LYS A 164 21.08 -26.36 11.01
N THR A 165 20.53 -26.59 12.20
CA THR A 165 21.32 -26.49 13.45
C THR A 165 21.27 -27.80 14.26
N SER A 166 21.60 -28.91 13.61
CA SER A 166 22.04 -30.14 14.28
C SER A 166 23.14 -30.80 13.45
N VAL A 167 24.31 -30.21 13.54
CA VAL A 167 25.65 -30.74 13.21
C VAL A 167 26.56 -29.74 13.95
N GLU A 168 27.36 -30.09 14.94
CA GLU A 168 28.07 -31.34 15.29
C GLU A 168 28.37 -31.33 16.80
#